data_AF-A0A6L9EJL1-F1
#
_entry.id   AF-A0A6L9EJL1-F1
#
_cell.length_a   1.000
_cell.length_b   1.000
_cell.length_c   1.000
_cell.angle_alpha   90.00
_cell.angle_beta   90.00
_cell.angle_gamma   90.00
#
_symmetry.space_group_name_H-M   'P 1'
#
loop_
_entity.id
_entity.type
_entity.pdbx_description
1 polymer ?
#
loop_
_entity_poly.entity_id
_entity_poly.type
_entity_poly.pdbx_seq_one_letter_code
_entity_poly.pdbx_strand_id
1 'polypeptide(L)'
;MKRVLVTVFMLIGLVAFGQRGEHSMDHKRNLKDLSPEQLATLHTKKLTLALDLSDAQQRQVQKLSLEKATERKAKMESRKEARENSEDSKLSTEQRYQLQIERLDKAIAEKKKMRSILDDDQYAKWEKIMALKSKHRRQKHGKRSR
;
A
#
# COMPACT_ATOMS: atom_id res chain seq x y z
N MET A 1 -10.98 8.84 60.16
CA MET A 1 -10.72 8.08 58.92
C MET A 1 -12.03 7.64 58.22
N LYS A 2 -12.82 8.60 57.72
CA LYS A 2 -14.01 8.32 56.87
C LYS A 2 -14.18 9.30 55.70
N ARG A 3 -13.24 10.27 55.54
CA ARG A 3 -13.26 11.28 54.46
C ARG A 3 -12.10 11.16 53.47
N VAL A 4 -11.18 10.20 53.69
CA VAL A 4 -10.08 9.89 52.76
C VAL A 4 -10.49 8.79 51.77
N LEU A 5 -11.48 7.96 52.13
CA LEU A 5 -11.90 6.82 51.32
C LEU A 5 -12.73 7.23 50.09
N VAL A 6 -13.38 8.40 50.14
CA VAL A 6 -14.20 8.93 49.02
C VAL A 6 -13.33 9.59 47.95
N THR A 7 -12.20 10.18 48.34
CA THR A 7 -11.28 10.88 47.41
C THR A 7 -10.47 9.91 46.54
N VAL A 8 -10.26 8.66 47.01
CA VAL A 8 -9.54 7.63 46.23
C VAL A 8 -10.42 7.01 45.15
N PHE A 9 -11.74 6.87 45.38
CA PHE A 9 -12.66 6.32 44.36
C PHE A 9 -12.89 7.27 43.17
N MET A 10 -12.69 8.58 43.35
CA MET A 10 -12.87 9.56 42.27
C MET A 10 -11.67 9.60 41.29
N LEU A 11 -10.51 9.11 41.70
CA LEU A 11 -9.30 9.06 40.84
C LEU A 11 -9.22 7.82 39.95
N ILE A 12 -9.98 6.76 40.25
CA ILE A 12 -9.98 5.51 39.45
C ILE A 12 -10.84 5.65 38.17
N GLY A 13 -11.79 6.59 38.14
CA GLY A 13 -12.67 6.81 36.99
C GLY A 13 -11.99 7.44 35.76
N LEU A 14 -10.83 8.08 35.93
CA LEU A 14 -10.15 8.81 34.84
C LEU A 14 -9.23 7.94 33.97
N VAL A 15 -8.92 6.70 34.37
CA VAL A 15 -8.01 5.82 33.60
C VAL A 15 -8.76 4.99 32.55
N ALA A 16 -10.08 4.81 32.70
CA ALA A 16 -10.87 3.91 31.84
C ALA A 16 -11.18 4.45 30.42
N PHE A 17 -10.84 5.71 30.11
CA PHE A 17 -11.06 6.28 28.76
C PHE A 17 -9.76 6.57 27.97
N GLY A 18 -8.59 6.22 28.51
CA GLY A 18 -7.29 6.58 27.93
C GLY A 18 -6.76 5.69 26.80
N GLN A 19 -7.27 4.47 26.61
CA GLN A 19 -6.80 3.55 25.56
C GLN A 19 -7.76 3.51 24.37
N ARG A 20 -7.91 4.65 23.68
CA ARG A 20 -8.39 4.68 22.29
C ARG A 20 -7.26 5.16 21.39
N GLY A 21 -6.48 4.24 20.83
CA GLY A 21 -5.69 4.60 19.64
C GLY A 21 -4.49 3.76 19.25
N GLU A 22 -3.98 2.84 20.06
CA GLU A 22 -2.64 2.26 19.80
C GLU A 22 -2.65 0.78 19.39
N HIS A 23 -3.68 0.31 18.68
CA HIS A 23 -3.78 -1.12 18.30
C HIS A 23 -3.87 -1.40 16.79
N SER A 24 -3.25 -0.59 15.93
CA SER A 24 -3.25 -0.91 14.48
C SER A 24 -1.97 -0.61 13.69
N MET A 25 -0.89 -0.14 14.32
CA MET A 25 0.36 0.15 13.57
C MET A 25 1.37 -0.99 13.51
N ASP A 26 1.35 -1.95 14.44
CA ASP A 26 2.37 -3.01 14.45
C ASP A 26 2.22 -4.04 13.33
N HIS A 27 1.00 -4.40 12.94
CA HIS A 27 0.81 -5.38 11.87
C HIS A 27 1.29 -4.91 10.49
N LYS A 28 1.57 -3.60 10.33
CA LYS A 28 2.13 -3.02 9.10
C LYS A 28 3.64 -2.97 9.05
N ARG A 29 4.36 -3.18 10.16
CA ARG A 29 5.84 -3.17 10.18
C ARG A 29 6.39 -4.45 9.53
N ASN A 30 5.77 -5.60 9.77
CA ASN A 30 6.29 -6.91 9.31
C ASN A 30 6.28 -7.15 7.79
N LEU A 31 5.66 -6.27 7.00
CA LEU A 31 5.61 -6.40 5.52
C LEU A 31 6.64 -5.52 4.80
N LYS A 32 7.35 -4.64 5.52
CA LYS A 32 8.32 -3.71 4.93
C LYS A 32 9.63 -4.40 4.51
N ASP A 33 9.95 -5.52 5.15
CA ASP A 33 11.24 -6.20 5.00
C ASP A 33 11.18 -7.43 4.08
N LEU A 34 10.06 -7.63 3.37
CA LEU A 34 9.92 -8.74 2.42
C LEU A 34 10.80 -8.53 1.18
N SER A 35 11.39 -9.62 0.69
CA SER A 35 12.10 -9.61 -0.60
C SER A 35 11.12 -9.35 -1.76
N PRO A 36 11.61 -8.86 -2.92
CA PRO A 36 10.77 -8.71 -4.11
C PRO A 36 10.04 -10.00 -4.51
N GLU A 37 10.68 -11.15 -4.33
CA GLU A 37 10.09 -12.47 -4.61
C GLU A 37 8.98 -12.85 -3.62
N GLN A 38 9.18 -12.58 -2.33
CA GLN A 38 8.15 -12.79 -1.31
C GLN A 38 6.94 -11.89 -1.57
N LEU A 39 7.18 -10.62 -1.95
CA LEU A 39 6.12 -9.68 -2.32
C LEU A 39 5.37 -10.14 -3.58
N ALA A 40 6.08 -10.59 -4.61
CA ALA A 40 5.49 -11.12 -5.83
C ALA A 40 4.63 -12.35 -5.56
N THR A 41 5.13 -13.28 -4.76
CA THR A 41 4.42 -14.50 -4.36
C THR A 41 3.17 -14.17 -3.56
N LEU A 42 3.26 -13.29 -2.56
CA LEU A 42 2.13 -12.87 -1.75
C LEU A 42 1.07 -12.13 -2.58
N HIS A 43 1.51 -11.25 -3.49
CA HIS A 43 0.59 -10.55 -4.39
C HIS A 43 -0.15 -11.53 -5.31
N THR A 44 0.58 -12.48 -5.89
CA THR A 44 0.01 -13.51 -6.76
C THR A 44 -1.02 -14.33 -6.01
N LYS A 45 -0.69 -14.88 -4.83
CA LYS A 45 -1.63 -15.68 -4.03
C LYS A 45 -2.89 -14.89 -3.63
N LYS A 46 -2.76 -13.60 -3.33
CA LYS A 46 -3.92 -12.73 -3.05
C LYS A 46 -4.79 -12.50 -4.29
N LEU A 47 -4.20 -12.41 -5.47
CA LEU A 47 -4.96 -12.32 -6.72
C LEU A 47 -5.61 -13.65 -7.08
N THR A 48 -4.92 -14.78 -6.89
CA THR A 48 -5.49 -16.12 -7.02
C THR A 48 -6.73 -16.27 -6.15
N LEU A 49 -6.66 -15.88 -4.87
CA LEU A 49 -7.79 -15.96 -3.96
C LEU A 49 -8.99 -15.10 -4.40
N ALA A 50 -8.74 -13.99 -5.11
CA ALA A 50 -9.79 -13.05 -5.50
C ALA A 50 -10.38 -13.33 -6.89
N LEU A 51 -9.62 -13.99 -7.76
CA LEU A 51 -9.91 -14.14 -9.18
C LEU A 51 -9.89 -15.61 -9.66
N ASP A 52 -9.55 -16.55 -8.79
CA ASP A 52 -9.42 -17.98 -9.10
C ASP A 52 -8.45 -18.24 -10.27
N LEU A 53 -7.24 -17.68 -10.16
CA LEU A 53 -6.22 -17.79 -11.21
C LEU A 53 -5.75 -19.23 -11.40
N SER A 54 -5.66 -19.68 -12.66
CA SER A 54 -5.04 -20.95 -13.01
C SER A 54 -3.53 -20.95 -12.74
N ASP A 55 -2.91 -22.13 -12.65
CA ASP A 55 -1.46 -22.22 -12.38
C ASP A 55 -0.61 -21.52 -13.44
N ALA A 56 -1.04 -21.55 -14.71
CA ALA A 56 -0.37 -20.81 -15.79
C ALA A 56 -0.47 -19.29 -15.59
N GLN A 57 -1.67 -18.80 -15.23
CA GLN A 57 -1.89 -17.38 -14.93
C GLN A 57 -1.09 -16.93 -13.70
N GLN A 58 -1.05 -17.76 -12.65
CA GLN A 58 -0.29 -17.47 -11.44
C GLN A 58 1.20 -17.27 -11.74
N ARG A 59 1.81 -18.13 -12.56
CA ARG A 59 3.22 -17.98 -12.97
C ARG A 59 3.47 -16.65 -13.71
N GLN A 60 2.58 -16.29 -14.63
CA GLN A 60 2.68 -15.04 -15.39
C GLN A 60 2.50 -13.81 -14.49
N VAL A 61 1.51 -13.83 -13.60
CA VAL A 61 1.27 -12.76 -12.61
C VAL A 61 2.44 -12.64 -11.64
N GLN A 62 3.04 -13.74 -11.20
CA GLN A 62 4.19 -13.73 -10.31
C GLN A 62 5.40 -13.09 -10.96
N LYS A 63 5.70 -13.45 -12.23
CA LYS A 63 6.77 -12.80 -12.99
C LYS A 63 6.54 -11.29 -13.12
N LEU A 64 5.34 -10.88 -13.53
CA LEU A 64 4.97 -9.46 -13.63
C LEU A 64 5.07 -8.74 -12.28
N SER A 65 4.66 -9.40 -11.19
CA SER A 65 4.71 -8.84 -9.84
C SER A 65 6.16 -8.72 -9.33
N LEU A 66 7.04 -9.64 -9.73
CA LEU A 66 8.46 -9.60 -9.40
C LEU A 66 9.15 -8.41 -10.08
N GLU A 67 8.97 -8.26 -11.41
CA GLU A 67 9.47 -7.11 -12.18
C GLU A 67 9.06 -5.78 -11.53
N LYS A 68 7.80 -5.69 -11.11
CA LYS A 68 7.27 -4.50 -10.44
C LYS A 68 7.84 -4.28 -9.05
N ALA A 69 8.03 -5.37 -8.28
CA ALA A 69 8.55 -5.28 -6.92
C ALA A 69 10.04 -4.86 -6.93
N THR A 70 10.83 -5.38 -7.87
CA THR A 70 12.24 -5.00 -8.04
C THR A 70 12.37 -3.54 -8.47
N GLU A 71 11.62 -3.10 -9.49
CA GLU A 71 11.62 -1.70 -9.93
C GLU A 71 11.22 -0.75 -8.79
N ARG A 72 10.20 -1.13 -8.00
CA ARG A 72 9.77 -0.34 -6.85
C ARG A 72 10.83 -0.24 -5.77
N LYS A 73 11.56 -1.33 -5.50
CA LYS A 73 12.63 -1.36 -4.50
C LYS A 73 13.79 -0.45 -4.93
N ALA A 74 14.26 -0.59 -6.17
CA ALA A 74 15.30 0.27 -6.74
C ALA A 74 14.91 1.76 -6.71
N LYS A 75 13.66 2.08 -7.10
CA LYS A 75 13.16 3.46 -7.04
C LYS A 75 13.02 3.99 -5.61
N MET A 76 12.78 3.12 -4.63
CA MET A 76 12.72 3.50 -3.22
C MET A 76 14.12 3.81 -2.68
N GLU A 77 15.10 2.96 -2.99
CA GLU A 77 16.51 3.14 -2.59
C GLU A 77 17.09 4.42 -3.20
N SER A 78 16.93 4.64 -4.51
CA SER A 78 17.35 5.88 -5.18
C SER A 78 16.71 7.14 -4.56
N ARG A 79 15.43 7.07 -4.16
CA ARG A 79 14.75 8.18 -3.47
C ARG A 79 15.25 8.39 -2.04
N LYS A 80 15.66 7.32 -1.36
CA LYS A 80 16.21 7.39 -0.01
C LYS A 80 17.58 8.07 -0.06
N GLU A 81 18.45 7.62 -0.95
CA GLU A 81 19.77 8.23 -1.20
C GLU A 81 19.65 9.70 -1.61
N ALA A 82 18.72 10.03 -2.52
CA ALA A 82 18.49 11.41 -2.92
C ALA A 82 18.04 12.30 -1.74
N ARG A 83 17.23 11.78 -0.82
CA ARG A 83 16.79 12.51 0.39
C ARG A 83 17.88 12.66 1.43
N GLU A 84 18.78 11.69 1.52
CA GLU A 84 19.93 11.74 2.44
C GLU A 84 21.01 12.71 1.93
N ASN A 85 21.14 12.87 0.61
CA ASN A 85 22.19 13.67 -0.03
C ASN A 85 21.73 15.04 -0.58
N SER A 86 20.44 15.40 -0.53
CA SER A 86 19.95 16.69 -1.06
C SER A 86 18.86 17.32 -0.21
N GLU A 87 18.97 18.64 0.02
CA GLU A 87 17.85 19.48 0.44
C GLU A 87 16.78 19.50 -0.67
N ASP A 88 15.52 19.39 -0.26
CA ASP A 88 14.32 19.28 -1.10
C ASP A 88 14.30 20.23 -2.31
N SER A 89 14.84 19.78 -3.45
CA SER A 89 14.67 20.49 -4.72
C SER A 89 13.26 20.24 -5.26
N LYS A 90 12.44 21.30 -5.27
CA LYS A 90 11.11 21.27 -5.88
C LYS A 90 11.24 21.03 -7.38
N LEU A 91 10.67 19.94 -7.88
CA LEU A 91 10.61 19.62 -9.31
C LEU A 91 9.94 20.76 -10.10
N SER A 92 10.50 21.08 -11.26
CA SER A 92 9.89 22.05 -12.18
C SER A 92 8.53 21.55 -12.69
N THR A 93 7.70 22.44 -13.24
CA THR A 93 6.39 22.04 -13.81
C THR A 93 6.55 21.04 -14.95
N GLU A 94 7.53 21.24 -15.82
CA GLU A 94 7.81 20.32 -16.94
C GLU A 94 8.28 18.94 -16.44
N GLN A 95 9.21 18.91 -15.48
CA GLN A 95 9.65 17.64 -14.87
C GLN A 95 8.49 16.90 -14.20
N ARG A 96 7.57 17.62 -13.52
CA ARG A 96 6.36 17.02 -12.94
C ARG A 96 5.44 16.43 -14.00
N TYR A 97 5.27 17.12 -15.13
CA TYR A 97 4.46 16.64 -16.25
C TYR A 97 5.04 15.36 -16.85
N GLN A 98 6.34 15.32 -17.15
CA GLN A 98 7.00 14.13 -17.69
C GLN A 98 6.92 12.93 -16.75
N LEU A 99 7.18 13.13 -15.46
CA LEU A 99 7.02 12.07 -14.45
C LEU A 99 5.58 11.55 -14.35
N GLN A 100 4.59 12.40 -14.63
CA GLN A 100 3.19 12.01 -14.66
C GLN A 100 2.87 11.17 -15.90
N ILE A 101 3.38 11.55 -17.08
CA ILE A 101 3.27 10.76 -18.32
C ILE A 101 3.89 9.37 -18.10
N GLU A 102 5.16 9.31 -17.69
CA GLU A 102 5.87 8.04 -17.48
C GLU A 102 5.11 7.10 -16.52
N ARG A 103 4.53 7.67 -15.47
CA ARG A 103 3.72 6.91 -14.51
C ARG A 103 2.44 6.36 -15.15
N LEU A 104 1.78 7.16 -15.98
CA LEU A 104 0.57 6.75 -16.68
C LEU A 104 0.90 5.68 -17.73
N ASP A 105 1.98 5.83 -18.48
CA ASP A 105 2.42 4.84 -19.47
C ASP A 105 2.75 3.50 -18.83
N LYS A 106 3.46 3.52 -17.69
CA LYS A 106 3.71 2.31 -16.89
C LYS A 106 2.41 1.66 -16.43
N ALA A 107 1.44 2.45 -15.94
CA ALA A 107 0.14 1.92 -15.53
C ALA A 107 -0.65 1.33 -16.71
N ILE A 108 -0.57 1.93 -17.89
CA ILE A 108 -1.19 1.43 -19.13
C ILE A 108 -0.53 0.12 -19.56
N ALA A 109 0.80 0.06 -19.56
CA ALA A 109 1.54 -1.14 -19.90
C ALA A 109 1.22 -2.31 -18.95
N GLU A 110 1.19 -2.05 -17.64
CA GLU A 110 0.76 -3.04 -16.64
C GLU A 110 -0.67 -3.52 -16.89
N LYS A 111 -1.59 -2.59 -17.16
CA LYS A 111 -3.00 -2.92 -17.45
C LYS A 111 -3.13 -3.81 -18.68
N LYS A 112 -2.38 -3.51 -19.75
CA LYS A 112 -2.31 -4.35 -20.96
C LYS A 112 -1.76 -5.74 -20.66
N LYS A 113 -0.62 -5.85 -19.95
CA LYS A 113 -0.04 -7.14 -19.56
C LYS A 113 -1.01 -7.98 -18.69
N MET A 114 -1.75 -7.35 -17.79
CA MET A 114 -2.76 -8.06 -16.98
C MET A 114 -3.94 -8.52 -17.83
N ARG A 115 -4.42 -7.70 -18.79
CA ARG A 115 -5.50 -8.09 -19.71
C ARG A 115 -5.13 -9.31 -20.56
N SER A 116 -3.85 -9.48 -20.93
CA SER A 116 -3.42 -10.67 -21.69
C SER A 116 -3.30 -11.93 -20.85
N ILE A 117 -3.28 -11.83 -19.51
CA ILE A 117 -3.16 -12.98 -18.61
C ILE A 117 -4.54 -13.44 -18.13
N LEU A 118 -5.42 -12.48 -17.85
CA LEU A 118 -6.76 -12.74 -17.30
C LEU A 118 -7.78 -12.94 -18.40
N ASP A 119 -8.79 -13.78 -18.15
CA ASP A 119 -10.00 -13.77 -18.96
C ASP A 119 -10.85 -12.51 -18.70
N ASP A 120 -11.91 -12.32 -19.47
CA ASP A 120 -12.73 -11.11 -19.40
C ASP A 120 -13.43 -10.93 -18.04
N ASP A 121 -13.89 -12.03 -17.43
CA ASP A 121 -14.58 -11.99 -16.13
C ASP A 121 -13.61 -11.68 -14.99
N GLN A 122 -12.46 -12.35 -14.97
CA GLN A 122 -11.36 -12.11 -14.05
C GLN A 122 -10.84 -10.67 -14.19
N TYR A 123 -10.70 -10.19 -15.42
CA TYR A 123 -10.24 -8.83 -15.68
C TYR A 123 -11.24 -7.79 -15.18
N ALA A 124 -12.54 -7.97 -15.41
CA ALA A 124 -13.58 -7.09 -14.88
C ALA A 124 -13.58 -7.06 -13.34
N LYS A 125 -13.41 -8.22 -12.67
CA LYS A 125 -13.21 -8.29 -11.21
C LYS A 125 -11.95 -7.56 -10.78
N TRP A 126 -10.84 -7.73 -11.49
CA TRP A 126 -9.57 -7.07 -11.22
C TRP A 126 -9.69 -5.54 -11.32
N GLU A 127 -10.37 -5.02 -12.33
CA GLU A 127 -10.61 -3.57 -12.47
C GLU A 127 -11.43 -3.02 -11.28
N LYS A 128 -12.45 -3.74 -10.82
CA LYS A 128 -13.21 -3.38 -9.61
C LYS A 128 -12.31 -3.35 -8.37
N ILE A 129 -11.45 -4.34 -8.18
CA ILE A 129 -10.48 -4.37 -7.07
C ILE A 129 -9.55 -3.15 -7.15
N MET A 130 -9.07 -2.79 -8.34
CA MET A 130 -8.21 -1.61 -8.52
C MET A 130 -8.93 -0.29 -8.25
N ALA A 131 -10.19 -0.15 -8.68
CA ALA A 131 -11.02 1.01 -8.41
C ALA A 131 -11.26 1.20 -6.90
N LEU A 132 -11.61 0.12 -6.20
CA LEU A 132 -11.79 0.14 -4.74
C LEU A 132 -10.50 0.52 -4.00
N LYS A 133 -9.35 -0.05 -4.39
CA LYS A 133 -8.04 0.35 -3.85
C LYS A 133 -7.72 1.82 -4.10
N SER A 134 -8.08 2.36 -5.27
CA SER A 134 -7.93 3.78 -5.58
C SER A 134 -8.79 4.67 -4.68
N LYS A 135 -10.09 4.35 -4.56
CA LYS A 135 -11.03 5.07 -3.69
C LYS A 135 -10.57 5.09 -2.24
N HIS A 136 -10.17 3.93 -1.70
CA HIS A 136 -9.69 3.82 -0.33
C HIS A 136 -8.42 4.67 -0.07
N ARG A 137 -7.48 4.70 -1.03
CA ARG A 137 -6.30 5.59 -0.95
C ARG A 137 -6.70 7.06 -0.91
N ARG A 138 -7.62 7.50 -1.77
CA ARG A 138 -8.11 8.89 -1.80
C ARG A 138 -8.76 9.29 -0.48
N GLN A 139 -9.63 8.44 0.08
CA GLN A 139 -10.27 8.69 1.37
C GLN A 139 -9.26 8.82 2.51
N LYS A 140 -8.23 7.96 2.53
CA LYS A 140 -7.19 8.03 3.56
C LYS A 140 -6.35 9.30 3.48
N HIS A 141 -6.05 9.78 2.27
CA HIS A 141 -5.32 11.04 2.09
C HIS A 141 -6.18 12.25 2.51
N GLY A 142 -7.46 12.29 2.14
CA GLY A 142 -8.36 13.37 2.53
C GLY A 142 -8.63 13.47 4.04
N LYS A 143 -8.52 12.37 4.78
CA LYS A 143 -8.59 12.36 6.26
C LYS A 143 -7.29 12.77 6.96
N ARG A 144 -6.15 12.81 6.26
CA ARG A 144 -4.84 13.24 6.83
C ARG A 144 -4.52 14.71 6.52
N SER A 145 -5.26 15.34 5.61
CA SER A 145 -5.10 16.75 5.22
C SER A 145 -6.17 17.68 5.82
N ARG A 146 -7.02 17.15 6.70
CA ARG A 146 -7.98 17.88 7.53
C ARG A 146 -7.54 17.70 8.98
#